data_AF-A0A6M0AKU8-F1
#
_entry.id   AF-A0A6M0AKU8-F1
#
_cell.length_a   1.000
_cell.length_b   1.000
_cell.length_c   1.000
_cell.angle_alpha   90.00
_cell.angle_beta   90.00
_cell.angle_gamma   90.00
#
_symmetry.space_group_name_H-M   'P 1'
#
loop_
_entity.id
_entity.type
_entity.pdbx_description
1 polymer ?
#
loop_
_entity_poly.entity_id
_entity_poly.type
_entity_poly.pdbx_seq_one_letter_code
_entity_poly.pdbx_strand_id
1 'polypeptide(L)'
;MSRDIKHSSGHDHDSVDQTQGQLKVVKIQLKLAKDHANRGSLYAQQQQWPDAIACYEKAIAIDPKFAGAYRNLARVFAKTGQQEEATECWYQALTLEPNWAKPEEHVKLGNRLWSLGKPDQAITCYRQAIELKPNLLQVYYRLGEILKSQGKMEDA
;
A
#
# COMPACT_ATOMS: atom_id res chain seq x y z
N MET A 1 -48.97 -30.60 26.31
CA MET A 1 -47.66 -31.29 26.17
C MET A 1 -47.57 -31.74 24.73
N SER A 2 -46.60 -31.40 23.89
CA SER A 2 -45.43 -30.53 23.95
C SER A 2 -45.16 -30.11 22.50
N ARG A 3 -44.75 -28.85 22.26
CA ARG A 3 -44.21 -28.44 20.96
C ARG A 3 -42.71 -28.72 21.00
N ASP A 4 -42.30 -29.82 20.39
CA ASP A 4 -40.87 -30.12 20.23
C ASP A 4 -40.30 -29.35 19.05
N ILE A 5 -39.43 -28.41 19.42
CA ILE A 5 -38.49 -27.71 18.56
C ILE A 5 -37.45 -28.74 18.10
N LYS A 6 -37.23 -28.86 16.79
CA LYS A 6 -35.94 -29.26 16.22
C LYS A 6 -36.00 -29.09 14.70
N HIS A 7 -35.21 -28.18 14.17
CA HIS A 7 -34.28 -28.43 13.05
C HIS A 7 -33.60 -27.11 12.68
N SER A 8 -32.41 -26.87 13.22
CA SER A 8 -31.44 -25.90 12.70
C SER A 8 -30.07 -26.26 13.26
N SER A 9 -29.43 -27.30 12.72
CA SER A 9 -28.04 -27.62 13.09
C SER A 9 -27.21 -28.21 11.94
N GLY A 10 -27.70 -28.12 10.69
CA GLY A 10 -27.03 -28.68 9.51
C GLY A 10 -26.30 -27.66 8.62
N HIS A 11 -26.46 -26.35 8.85
CA HIS A 11 -25.82 -25.30 8.03
C HIS A 11 -24.50 -24.77 8.60
N ASP A 12 -24.20 -25.05 9.87
CA ASP A 12 -23.04 -24.47 10.54
C ASP A 12 -21.76 -25.30 10.35
N HIS A 13 -21.86 -26.62 10.14
CA HIS A 13 -20.67 -27.48 10.06
C HIS A 13 -20.00 -27.43 8.68
N ASP A 14 -20.79 -27.37 7.60
CA ASP A 14 -20.29 -27.27 6.22
C ASP A 14 -19.74 -25.87 5.91
N SER A 15 -20.34 -24.81 6.49
CA SER A 15 -19.87 -23.44 6.33
C SER A 15 -18.56 -23.17 7.09
N VAL A 16 -18.36 -23.81 8.25
CA VAL A 16 -17.10 -23.75 9.02
C VAL A 16 -15.97 -24.50 8.29
N ASP A 17 -16.23 -25.67 7.70
CA ASP A 17 -15.19 -26.39 6.93
C ASP A 17 -14.80 -25.64 5.64
N GLN A 18 -15.77 -25.04 4.94
CA GLN A 18 -15.52 -24.19 3.77
C GLN A 18 -14.72 -22.92 4.13
N THR A 19 -15.02 -22.25 5.24
CA THR A 19 -14.25 -21.08 5.70
C THR A 19 -12.84 -21.46 6.16
N GLN A 20 -12.66 -22.62 6.80
CA GLN A 20 -11.33 -23.13 7.12
C GLN A 20 -10.52 -23.48 5.86
N GLY A 21 -11.16 -24.06 4.85
CA GLY A 21 -10.56 -24.32 3.54
C GLY A 21 -10.12 -23.04 2.84
N GLN A 22 -10.99 -22.03 2.76
CA GLN A 22 -10.67 -20.72 2.19
C GLN A 22 -9.54 -20.02 2.94
N LEU A 23 -9.55 -20.07 4.28
CA LEU A 23 -8.49 -19.48 5.10
C LEU A 23 -7.13 -20.15 4.85
N LYS A 24 -7.09 -21.47 4.64
CA LYS A 24 -5.85 -22.18 4.28
C LYS A 24 -5.34 -21.72 2.92
N VAL A 25 -6.21 -21.57 1.92
CA VAL A 25 -5.83 -21.08 0.57
C VAL A 25 -5.25 -19.67 0.64
N VAL A 26 -5.92 -18.76 1.36
CA VAL A 26 -5.42 -17.38 1.55
C VAL A 26 -4.05 -17.40 2.25
N LYS A 27 -3.87 -18.21 3.30
CA LYS A 27 -2.57 -18.34 3.98
C LYS A 27 -1.46 -18.82 3.03
N ILE A 28 -1.75 -19.76 2.14
CA ILE A 28 -0.79 -20.25 1.14
C ILE A 28 -0.43 -19.14 0.16
N GLN A 29 -1.41 -18.39 -0.36
CA GLN A 29 -1.17 -17.26 -1.26
C GLN A 29 -0.31 -16.18 -0.61
N LEU A 30 -0.63 -15.79 0.64
CA LEU A 30 0.17 -14.81 1.39
C LEU A 30 1.60 -15.29 1.64
N LYS A 31 1.80 -16.59 1.89
CA LYS A 31 3.14 -17.17 2.01
C LYS A 31 3.89 -17.10 0.67
N LEU A 32 3.23 -17.44 -0.42
CA LEU A 32 3.81 -17.40 -1.76
C LEU A 32 4.24 -15.98 -2.16
N ALA A 33 3.43 -14.96 -1.82
CA ALA A 33 3.80 -13.55 -2.00
C ALA A 33 5.08 -13.20 -1.24
N LYS A 34 5.19 -13.63 0.03
CA LYS A 34 6.40 -13.44 0.85
C LYS A 34 7.62 -14.14 0.26
N ASP A 35 7.46 -15.36 -0.23
CA ASP A 35 8.56 -16.12 -0.84
C ASP A 35 9.09 -15.42 -2.11
N HIS A 36 8.19 -14.89 -2.95
CA HIS A 36 8.58 -14.06 -4.09
C HIS A 36 9.32 -12.79 -3.67
N ALA A 37 8.82 -12.05 -2.66
CA ALA A 37 9.49 -10.85 -2.17
C ALA A 37 10.88 -11.15 -1.57
N ASN A 38 11.02 -12.25 -0.83
CA ASN A 38 12.30 -12.71 -0.29
C ASN A 38 13.30 -13.01 -1.40
N ARG A 39 12.86 -13.71 -2.46
CA ARG A 39 13.70 -13.95 -3.64
C ARG A 39 14.09 -12.66 -4.35
N GLY A 40 13.16 -11.71 -4.49
CA GLY A 40 13.44 -10.38 -5.01
C GLY A 40 14.51 -9.64 -4.19
N SER A 41 14.52 -9.81 -2.87
CA SER A 41 15.55 -9.24 -1.99
C SER A 41 16.93 -9.85 -2.22
N LEU A 42 17.00 -11.16 -2.46
CA LEU A 42 18.27 -11.83 -2.80
C LEU A 42 18.82 -11.35 -4.15
N TYR A 43 17.97 -11.17 -5.15
CA TYR A 43 18.37 -10.59 -6.44
C TYR A 43 18.82 -9.13 -6.30
N ALA A 44 18.12 -8.32 -5.51
CA ALA A 44 18.48 -6.93 -5.26
C ALA A 44 19.84 -6.79 -4.55
N GLN A 45 20.17 -7.70 -3.63
CA GLN A 45 21.49 -7.75 -2.98
C GLN A 45 22.62 -8.01 -3.97
N GLN A 46 22.34 -8.83 -4.99
CA GLN A 46 23.25 -9.13 -6.10
C GLN A 46 23.21 -8.08 -7.22
N GLN A 47 22.43 -7.01 -7.06
CA GLN A 47 22.22 -5.95 -8.06
C GLN A 47 21.62 -6.47 -9.38
N GLN A 48 20.96 -7.63 -9.35
CA GLN A 48 20.19 -8.17 -10.47
C GLN A 48 18.82 -7.49 -10.49
N TRP A 49 18.80 -6.23 -10.92
CA TRP A 49 17.62 -5.37 -10.81
C TRP A 49 16.38 -5.88 -11.56
N PRO A 50 16.48 -6.37 -12.81
CA PRO A 50 15.31 -6.88 -13.52
C PRO A 50 14.66 -8.07 -12.82
N ASP A 51 15.45 -9.02 -12.31
CA ASP A 51 14.95 -10.18 -11.57
C ASP A 51 14.33 -9.79 -10.22
N ALA A 52 14.92 -8.81 -9.55
CA ALA A 52 14.37 -8.26 -8.32
C ALA A 52 12.99 -7.63 -8.56
N ILE A 53 12.87 -6.77 -9.59
CA ILE A 53 11.61 -6.12 -9.99
C ILE A 53 10.55 -7.19 -10.28
N ALA A 54 10.85 -8.14 -11.17
CA ALA A 54 9.91 -9.20 -11.55
C ALA A 54 9.44 -10.04 -10.35
N CYS A 55 10.31 -10.25 -9.34
CA CYS A 55 9.92 -10.95 -8.12
C CYS A 55 8.99 -10.11 -7.22
N TYR A 56 9.26 -8.81 -7.06
CA TYR A 56 8.38 -7.94 -6.28
C TYR A 56 7.04 -7.72 -6.95
N GLU A 57 7.00 -7.55 -8.28
CA GLU A 57 5.75 -7.44 -9.04
C GLU A 57 4.89 -8.70 -8.89
N LYS A 58 5.50 -9.89 -8.92
CA LYS A 58 4.79 -11.15 -8.63
C LYS A 58 4.25 -11.20 -7.21
N ALA A 59 5.03 -10.76 -6.23
CA ALA A 59 4.57 -10.68 -4.84
C ALA A 59 3.35 -9.75 -4.70
N ILE A 60 3.38 -8.59 -5.36
CA ILE A 60 2.29 -7.61 -5.39
C ILE A 60 1.07 -8.16 -6.13
N ALA A 61 1.26 -8.86 -7.25
CA ALA A 61 0.15 -9.46 -8.00
C ALA A 61 -0.59 -10.54 -7.18
N ILE A 62 0.13 -11.26 -6.31
CA ILE A 62 -0.47 -12.27 -5.42
C ILE A 62 -1.12 -11.61 -4.20
N ASP A 63 -0.44 -10.63 -3.59
CA ASP A 63 -0.96 -9.86 -2.46
C ASP A 63 -0.80 -8.35 -2.70
N PRO A 64 -1.82 -7.69 -3.28
CA PRO A 64 -1.81 -6.24 -3.51
C PRO A 64 -1.77 -5.41 -2.22
N LYS A 65 -1.95 -6.03 -1.04
CA LYS A 65 -1.85 -5.35 0.25
C LYS A 65 -0.48 -5.54 0.89
N PHE A 66 0.48 -6.14 0.19
CA PHE A 66 1.81 -6.39 0.73
C PHE A 66 2.72 -5.15 0.65
N ALA A 67 2.55 -4.23 1.62
CA ALA A 67 3.32 -2.98 1.70
C ALA A 67 4.84 -3.19 1.70
N GLY A 68 5.34 -4.31 2.24
CA GLY A 68 6.76 -4.67 2.20
C GLY A 68 7.32 -4.83 0.77
N ALA A 69 6.56 -5.45 -0.12
CA ALA A 69 6.97 -5.65 -1.51
C ALA A 69 7.04 -4.31 -2.27
N TYR A 70 6.05 -3.44 -2.10
CA TYR A 70 6.07 -2.08 -2.66
C TYR A 70 7.28 -1.26 -2.21
N ARG A 71 7.64 -1.27 -0.92
CA ARG A 71 8.82 -0.54 -0.41
C ARG A 71 10.12 -1.05 -1.03
N ASN A 72 10.25 -2.37 -1.15
CA ASN A 72 11.45 -2.95 -1.73
C ASN A 72 11.54 -2.66 -3.24
N LEU A 73 10.43 -2.73 -3.95
CA LEU A 73 10.35 -2.34 -5.36
C LEU A 73 10.70 -0.85 -5.54
N ALA A 74 10.17 0.03 -4.69
CA ALA A 74 10.48 1.46 -4.69
C ALA A 74 11.99 1.73 -4.53
N ARG A 75 12.66 0.98 -3.64
CA ARG A 75 14.11 1.07 -3.45
C ARG A 75 14.89 0.61 -4.68
N VAL A 76 14.43 -0.42 -5.38
CA VAL A 76 15.06 -0.88 -6.61
C VAL A 76 14.90 0.17 -7.71
N PHE A 77 13.69 0.66 -7.95
CA PHE A 77 13.44 1.72 -8.93
C PHE A 77 14.26 2.98 -8.66
N ALA A 78 14.39 3.39 -7.39
CA ALA A 78 15.23 4.53 -7.02
C ALA A 78 16.72 4.30 -7.35
N LYS A 79 17.23 3.06 -7.21
CA LYS A 79 18.61 2.70 -7.54
C LYS A 79 18.87 2.63 -9.03
N THR A 80 17.87 2.27 -9.82
CA THR A 80 17.97 2.16 -11.28
C THR A 80 17.61 3.45 -12.02
N GLY A 81 17.19 4.49 -11.30
CA GLY A 81 16.90 5.83 -11.85
C GLY A 81 15.43 6.07 -12.21
N GLN A 82 14.55 5.10 -11.97
CA GLN A 82 13.09 5.17 -12.20
C GLN A 82 12.40 5.90 -11.04
N GLN A 83 12.59 7.23 -10.95
CA GLN A 83 12.14 7.99 -9.78
C GLN A 83 10.61 8.11 -9.68
N GLU A 84 9.90 8.14 -10.80
CA GLU A 84 8.43 8.26 -10.81
C GLU A 84 7.78 6.97 -10.31
N GLU A 85 8.24 5.83 -10.81
CA GLU A 85 7.81 4.49 -10.42
C GLU A 85 8.16 4.20 -8.94
N ALA A 86 9.34 4.65 -8.50
CA ALA A 86 9.71 4.59 -7.09
C ALA A 86 8.74 5.39 -6.22
N THR A 87 8.33 6.57 -6.67
CA THR A 87 7.40 7.45 -5.94
C THR A 87 6.02 6.84 -5.82
N GLU A 88 5.52 6.24 -6.91
CA GLU A 88 4.24 5.52 -6.89
C GLU A 88 4.29 4.31 -5.94
N CYS A 89 5.38 3.52 -5.98
CA CYS A 89 5.54 2.39 -5.07
C CYS A 89 5.61 2.83 -3.59
N TRP A 90 6.28 3.95 -3.29
CA TRP A 90 6.26 4.51 -1.94
C TRP A 90 4.86 4.97 -1.53
N TYR A 91 4.11 5.59 -2.44
CA TYR A 91 2.72 5.99 -2.19
C TYR A 91 1.82 4.81 -1.84
N GLN A 92 1.89 3.73 -2.63
CA GLN A 92 1.12 2.52 -2.34
C GLN A 92 1.51 1.92 -0.98
N ALA A 93 2.81 1.80 -0.70
CA ALA A 93 3.29 1.26 0.57
C ALA A 93 2.80 2.07 1.79
N LEU A 94 2.91 3.40 1.74
CA LEU A 94 2.51 4.27 2.86
C LEU A 94 1.00 4.45 2.97
N THR A 95 0.25 4.21 1.89
CA THR A 95 -1.21 4.11 1.95
C THR A 95 -1.66 2.84 2.69
N LEU A 96 -0.96 1.73 2.47
CA LEU A 96 -1.24 0.45 3.13
C LEU A 96 -0.78 0.43 4.61
N GLU A 97 0.39 1.00 4.90
CA GLU A 97 0.97 1.07 6.25
C GLU A 97 1.38 2.51 6.60
N PRO A 98 0.43 3.42 6.87
CA PRO A 98 0.73 4.84 7.11
C PRO A 98 1.60 5.07 8.35
N ASN A 99 1.46 4.22 9.36
CA ASN A 99 2.24 4.31 10.60
C ASN A 99 3.69 3.79 10.46
N TRP A 100 4.05 3.22 9.29
CA TRP A 100 5.41 2.70 9.09
C TRP A 100 6.45 3.82 8.95
N ALA A 101 6.05 4.96 8.38
CA ALA A 101 6.93 6.09 8.17
C ALA A 101 6.62 7.24 9.12
N LYS A 102 7.63 8.06 9.39
CA LYS A 102 7.46 9.30 10.17
C LYS A 102 6.59 10.30 9.39
N PRO A 103 5.87 11.22 10.07
CA PRO A 103 5.09 12.26 9.42
C PRO A 103 5.89 13.03 8.35
N GLU A 104 7.17 13.30 8.61
CA GLU A 104 8.03 14.05 7.70
C GLU A 104 8.28 13.32 6.36
N GLU A 105 8.24 11.98 6.35
CA GLU A 105 8.39 11.19 5.12
C GLU A 105 7.13 11.27 4.26
N HIS A 106 5.94 11.28 4.87
CA HIS A 106 4.69 11.56 4.17
C HIS A 106 4.71 12.94 3.52
N VAL A 107 5.23 13.95 4.22
CA VAL A 107 5.38 15.31 3.65
C VAL A 107 6.35 15.33 2.46
N LYS A 108 7.50 14.65 2.56
CA LYS A 108 8.45 14.54 1.44
C LYS A 108 7.83 13.87 0.22
N LEU A 109 7.10 12.77 0.45
CA LEU A 109 6.41 12.05 -0.60
C LEU A 109 5.32 12.92 -1.25
N GLY A 110 4.51 13.61 -0.46
CA GLY A 110 3.50 14.55 -0.94
C GLY A 110 4.08 15.67 -1.80
N ASN A 111 5.22 16.26 -1.39
CA ASN A 111 5.90 17.28 -2.19
C ASN A 111 6.36 16.72 -3.55
N ARG A 112 6.87 15.50 -3.57
CA ARG A 112 7.31 14.85 -4.80
C ARG A 112 6.13 14.55 -5.72
N LEU A 113 5.04 13.99 -5.19
CA LEU A 113 3.81 13.72 -5.94
C LEU A 113 3.21 15.01 -6.53
N TRP A 114 3.22 16.10 -5.78
CA TRP A 114 2.82 17.41 -6.27
C TRP A 114 3.68 17.87 -7.46
N SER A 115 5.01 17.74 -7.35
CA SER A 115 5.92 18.10 -8.47
C SER A 115 5.74 17.22 -9.71
N LEU A 116 5.20 16.01 -9.56
CA LEU A 116 4.85 15.10 -10.65
C LEU A 116 3.42 15.34 -11.20
N GLY A 117 2.73 16.38 -10.75
CA GLY A 117 1.37 16.69 -11.19
C GLY A 117 0.32 15.72 -10.66
N LYS A 118 0.55 15.08 -9.50
CA LYS A 118 -0.37 14.15 -8.83
C LYS A 118 -0.97 14.75 -7.55
N PRO A 119 -1.86 15.77 -7.65
CA PRO A 119 -2.33 16.55 -6.51
C PRO A 119 -3.13 15.73 -5.49
N ASP A 120 -3.97 14.79 -5.92
CA ASP A 120 -4.83 14.01 -5.01
C ASP A 120 -4.03 13.05 -4.12
N GLN A 121 -3.01 12.42 -4.71
CA GLN A 121 -2.07 11.59 -3.95
C GLN A 121 -1.23 12.45 -2.99
N ALA A 122 -0.81 13.64 -3.40
CA ALA A 122 -0.11 14.59 -2.54
C ALA A 122 -0.97 15.01 -1.32
N ILE A 123 -2.24 15.35 -1.54
CA ILE A 123 -3.21 15.66 -0.48
C ILE A 123 -3.33 14.49 0.50
N THR A 124 -3.41 13.26 -0.02
CA THR A 124 -3.51 12.04 0.81
C THR A 124 -2.30 11.92 1.74
N CYS A 125 -1.08 12.07 1.23
CA CYS A 125 0.13 12.05 2.06
C CYS A 125 0.15 13.18 3.10
N TYR A 126 -0.26 14.39 2.73
CA TYR A 126 -0.34 15.50 3.67
C TYR A 126 -1.35 15.27 4.79
N ARG A 127 -2.51 14.68 4.48
CA ARG A 127 -3.50 14.29 5.50
C ARG A 127 -2.96 13.23 6.44
N GLN A 128 -2.29 12.21 5.93
CA GLN A 128 -1.62 11.19 6.75
C GLN A 128 -0.56 11.81 7.67
N ALA A 129 0.22 12.79 7.18
CA ALA A 129 1.19 13.50 8.02
C ALA A 129 0.52 14.26 9.18
N ILE A 130 -0.61 14.93 8.91
CA ILE A 130 -1.38 15.67 9.93
C ILE A 130 -2.01 14.72 10.95
N GLU A 131 -2.53 13.58 10.50
CA GLU A 131 -3.12 12.57 11.38
C GLU A 131 -2.08 12.02 12.37
N LEU A 132 -0.85 11.77 11.89
CA LEU A 132 0.25 11.33 12.74
C LEU A 132 0.80 12.46 13.62
N LYS A 133 0.77 13.71 13.15
CA LYS A 133 1.28 14.89 13.86
C LYS A 133 0.50 16.15 13.47
N PRO A 134 -0.50 16.56 14.29
CA PRO A 134 -1.39 17.67 13.94
C PRO A 134 -0.73 19.03 13.77
N ASN A 135 0.44 19.25 14.40
CA ASN A 135 1.12 20.55 14.47
C ASN A 135 2.19 20.74 13.39
N LEU A 136 1.91 20.34 12.16
CA LEU A 136 2.79 20.55 11.01
C LEU A 136 2.34 21.75 10.16
N LEU A 137 2.68 22.98 10.60
CA LEU A 137 2.29 24.23 9.93
C LEU A 137 2.60 24.24 8.41
N GLN A 138 3.77 23.73 8.02
CA GLN A 138 4.17 23.63 6.62
C GLN A 138 3.19 22.81 5.75
N VAL A 139 2.49 21.83 6.34
CA VAL A 139 1.58 20.95 5.60
C VAL A 139 0.25 21.66 5.33
N TYR A 140 -0.25 22.44 6.27
CA TYR A 140 -1.44 23.28 6.04
C TYR A 140 -1.17 24.32 4.94
N TYR A 141 0.02 24.92 4.91
CA TYR A 141 0.43 25.81 3.83
C TYR A 141 0.39 25.09 2.47
N ARG A 142 0.99 23.89 2.37
CA ARG A 142 0.96 23.07 1.14
C ARG A 142 -0.46 22.73 0.68
N LEU A 143 -1.35 22.33 1.60
CA LEU A 143 -2.74 22.04 1.27
C LEU A 143 -3.47 23.27 0.74
N GLY A 144 -3.24 24.45 1.33
CA GLY A 144 -3.78 25.72 0.83
C GLY A 144 -3.31 26.06 -0.58
N GLU A 145 -2.03 25.82 -0.90
CA GLU A 145 -1.50 25.99 -2.27
C GLU A 145 -2.21 25.08 -3.27
N ILE A 146 -2.39 23.81 -2.93
CA ILE A 146 -3.05 22.82 -3.81
C ILE A 146 -4.52 23.21 -4.02
N LEU A 147 -5.28 23.49 -2.97
CA LEU A 147 -6.70 23.84 -3.08
C LEU A 147 -6.91 25.12 -3.90
N LYS A 148 -6.03 26.13 -3.71
CA LYS A 148 -6.06 27.34 -4.53
C LYS A 148 -5.76 27.05 -6.00
N SER A 149 -4.87 26.11 -6.29
CA SER A 149 -4.57 25.72 -7.68
C SER A 149 -5.74 24.98 -8.34
N GLN A 150 -6.45 24.12 -7.60
CA GLN A 150 -7.61 23.39 -8.09
C GLN A 150 -8.79 24.33 -8.38
N GLY A 151 -9.12 25.25 -7.46
CA GLY A 151 -10.19 26.22 -7.69
C GLY A 151 -9.96 27.11 -8.92
N LYS A 152 -8.69 27.47 -9.21
CA LYS A 152 -8.35 28.21 -10.43
C LYS A 152 -8.52 27.42 -11.72
N MET A 153 -8.42 26.09 -11.67
CA MET A 153 -8.64 25.23 -12.85
C MET A 153 -10.13 24.96 -13.07
N GLU A 154 -10.95 24.96 -12.02
CA GLU A 154 -12.40 24.82 -12.12
C GLU A 154 -13.08 26.08 -12.68
N ASP A 155 -12.51 27.26 -12.41
CA ASP A 155 -13.00 28.56 -12.89
C ASP A 155 -12.58 28.90 -14.35
N ALA A 156 -11.73 28.08 -14.99
CA ALA A 156 -11.14 28.34 -16.31
C ALA A 156 -11.81 27.52 -17.43
#